data_AF-A0A536LHH8-F1
#
_entry.id   AF-A0A536LHH8-F1
#
_cell.length_a   1.000
_cell.length_b   1.000
_cell.length_c   1.000
_cell.angle_alpha   90.00
_cell.angle_beta   90.00
_cell.angle_gamma   90.00
#
_symmetry.space_group_name_H-M   'P 1'
#
loop_
_entity.id
_entity.type
_entity.pdbx_description
1 polymer ?
#
loop_
_entity_poly.entity_id
_entity_poly.type
_entity_poly.pdbx_seq_one_letter_code
_entity_poly.pdbx_strand_id
1 'polypeptide(L)'
;SPGPVVITATFVGYLVAARLGGSLLDGFWGSLVSTIGIFLPSFLLILIVAPILVRYRANPNIQGFIKGAYAAAIGTILGACVLLGKIAIGDWLTALVAAGSLIVLFRWKVSNPLLVAATAIIGLIAFPLLKPEWVFVK
;
A
#
# COMPACT_ATOMS: atom_id res chain seq x y z
N SER A 1 -9.16 -2.37 -4.95
CA SER A 1 -9.60 -2.57 -3.55
C SER A 1 -8.89 -1.54 -2.68
N PRO A 2 -9.56 -0.91 -1.70
CA PRO A 2 -8.89 -0.02 -0.76
C PRO A 2 -7.67 -0.74 -0.18
N GLY A 3 -6.51 -0.09 -0.25
CA GLY A 3 -5.29 -0.70 0.27
C GLY A 3 -5.40 -0.95 1.78
N PRO A 4 -4.53 -1.81 2.34
CA PRO A 4 -4.49 -2.07 3.78
C PRO A 4 -4.47 -0.79 4.63
N VAL A 5 -3.77 0.24 4.14
CA VAL A 5 -3.65 1.56 4.79
C VAL A 5 -5.02 2.23 5.00
N VAL A 6 -5.91 2.16 4.00
CA VAL A 6 -7.23 2.78 4.10
C VAL A 6 -8.07 2.05 5.14
N ILE A 7 -8.04 0.72 5.11
CA ILE A 7 -8.76 -0.13 6.07
C ILE A 7 -8.26 0.15 7.50
N THR A 8 -6.95 0.24 7.70
CA THR A 8 -6.38 0.56 9.01
C THR A 8 -6.78 1.95 9.50
N ALA A 9 -6.85 2.94 8.61
CA ALA A 9 -7.21 4.30 9.01
C ALA A 9 -8.69 4.42 9.39
N THR A 10 -9.59 3.79 8.63
CA THR A 10 -11.01 3.66 9.00
C THR A 10 -11.17 2.96 10.36
N PHE A 11 -10.39 1.91 10.61
CA PHE A 11 -10.39 1.21 11.90
C PHE A 11 -9.82 2.04 13.05
N VAL A 12 -8.73 2.78 12.83
CA VAL A 12 -8.19 3.73 13.82
C VAL A 12 -9.24 4.80 14.15
N GLY A 13 -9.94 5.33 13.15
CA GLY A 13 -11.06 6.27 13.36
C GLY A 13 -12.17 5.69 14.22
N TYR A 14 -12.52 4.42 14.01
CA TYR A 14 -13.47 3.69 14.88
C TYR A 14 -12.97 3.62 16.32
N LEU A 15 -11.73 3.18 16.54
CA LEU A 15 -11.17 3.01 17.89
C LEU A 15 -11.06 4.32 18.65
N VAL A 16 -10.64 5.39 17.98
CA VAL A 16 -10.50 6.72 18.61
C VAL A 16 -11.86 7.25 19.05
N ALA A 17 -12.88 7.19 18.20
CA ALA A 17 -14.21 7.70 18.54
C ALA A 17 -14.95 6.80 19.53
N ALA A 18 -14.82 5.47 19.42
CA ALA A 18 -15.38 4.54 20.40
C ALA A 18 -14.78 4.75 21.80
N ARG A 19 -13.48 5.09 21.88
CA ARG A 19 -12.80 5.38 23.14
C ARG A 19 -13.20 6.71 23.77
N LEU A 20 -13.55 7.72 22.96
CA LEU A 20 -13.95 9.04 23.43
C LEU A 20 -15.44 9.12 23.80
N GLY A 21 -16.31 8.45 23.04
CA GLY A 21 -17.77 8.49 23.24
C GLY A 21 -18.31 7.37 24.14
N GLY A 22 -17.57 6.27 24.31
CA GLY A 22 -17.94 5.15 25.18
C GLY A 22 -19.02 4.22 24.61
N SER A 23 -19.59 4.53 23.44
CA SER A 23 -20.57 3.69 22.73
C SER A 23 -20.05 3.20 21.39
N LEU A 24 -20.52 2.01 20.96
CA LEU A 24 -20.23 1.44 19.64
C LEU A 24 -20.72 2.33 18.49
N LEU A 25 -21.74 3.15 18.76
CA LEU A 25 -22.34 4.09 17.81
C LEU A 25 -21.37 5.24 17.48
N ASP A 26 -20.57 5.68 18.45
CA ASP A 26 -19.58 6.75 18.27
C ASP A 26 -18.41 6.26 17.43
N GLY A 27 -18.01 5.00 17.62
CA GLY A 27 -17.04 4.34 16.76
C GLY A 27 -17.48 4.34 15.29
N PHE A 28 -18.75 4.06 15.00
CA PHE A 28 -19.27 4.10 13.63
C PHE A 28 -19.11 5.50 13.01
N TRP A 29 -19.49 6.55 13.73
CA TRP A 29 -19.29 7.93 13.26
C TRP A 29 -17.82 8.30 13.08
N GLY A 30 -16.93 7.87 13.98
CA GLY A 30 -15.48 8.04 13.83
C GLY A 30 -14.93 7.36 12.58
N SER A 31 -15.40 6.16 12.26
CA SER A 31 -15.00 5.43 11.05
C SER A 31 -15.45 6.16 9.77
N LEU A 32 -16.65 6.73 9.78
CA LEU A 32 -17.19 7.52 8.66
C LEU A 32 -16.40 8.80 8.46
N VAL A 33 -16.18 9.57 9.52
CA VAL A 33 -15.42 10.84 9.46
C VAL A 33 -13.99 10.58 8.98
N SER A 34 -13.33 9.52 9.48
CA SER A 34 -11.98 9.15 9.03
C SER A 34 -11.96 8.79 7.54
N THR A 35 -12.93 7.97 7.10
CA THR A 35 -13.03 7.56 5.69
C THR A 35 -13.28 8.78 4.79
N ILE A 36 -14.23 9.64 5.16
CA ILE A 36 -14.50 10.88 4.43
C ILE A 36 -13.24 11.76 4.43
N GLY A 37 -12.57 11.95 5.56
CA GLY A 37 -11.37 12.78 5.66
C GLY A 37 -10.22 12.34 4.75
N ILE A 38 -10.06 11.03 4.52
CA ILE A 38 -9.02 10.48 3.63
C ILE A 38 -9.39 10.66 2.15
N PHE A 39 -10.65 10.42 1.80
CA PHE A 39 -11.10 10.41 0.42
C PHE A 39 -11.46 11.81 -0.11
N LEU A 40 -12.10 12.64 0.72
CA LEU A 40 -12.60 13.96 0.35
C LEU A 40 -11.54 14.87 -0.30
N PRO A 41 -10.31 15.03 0.21
CA PRO A 41 -9.32 15.89 -0.44
C PRO A 41 -8.96 15.39 -1.84
N SER A 42 -8.78 14.07 -2.01
CA SER A 42 -8.47 13.47 -3.31
C SER A 42 -9.63 13.63 -4.30
N PHE A 43 -10.87 13.42 -3.85
CA PHE A 43 -12.05 13.62 -4.67
C PHE A 43 -12.21 15.08 -5.10
N LEU A 44 -12.00 16.02 -4.18
CA LEU A 44 -12.14 17.45 -4.46
C LEU A 44 -11.10 17.93 -5.46
N LEU A 45 -9.85 17.47 -5.33
CA LEU A 45 -8.79 17.72 -6.31
C LEU A 45 -9.16 17.18 -7.70
N ILE A 46 -9.65 15.94 -7.79
CA ILE A 46 -10.07 15.35 -9.07
C ILE A 46 -11.24 16.13 -9.67
N LEU A 47 -12.24 16.49 -8.87
CA LEU A 47 -13.43 17.18 -9.35
C LEU A 47 -13.11 18.56 -9.95
N ILE A 48 -12.10 19.25 -9.40
CA ILE A 48 -11.64 20.55 -9.90
C ILE A 48 -10.70 20.39 -11.09
N VAL A 49 -9.71 19.49 -10.99
CA VAL A 49 -8.60 19.39 -11.95
C VAL A 49 -9.00 18.60 -13.21
N ALA A 50 -9.78 17.53 -13.08
CA ALA A 50 -10.17 16.68 -14.20
C ALA A 50 -10.87 17.44 -15.35
N PRO A 51 -11.91 18.28 -15.12
CA PRO A 51 -12.57 18.97 -16.23
C PRO A 51 -11.64 19.96 -16.95
N ILE A 52 -10.72 20.58 -16.22
CA ILE A 52 -9.71 21.49 -16.79
C ILE A 52 -8.76 20.70 -17.71
N LEU A 53 -8.24 19.56 -17.23
CA LEU A 53 -7.34 18.71 -18.02
C LEU A 53 -8.03 18.14 -19.26
N VAL A 54 -9.30 17.72 -19.16
CA VAL A 54 -10.07 17.19 -20.29
C VAL A 54 -10.33 18.26 -21.35
N ARG A 55 -10.64 19.50 -20.94
CA ARG A 55 -10.88 20.63 -21.87
C ARG A 55 -9.66 20.95 -22.72
N TYR A 56 -8.46 20.86 -22.15
CA TYR A 56 -7.22 21.19 -22.84
C TYR A 56 -6.37 19.97 -23.25
N ARG A 57 -6.98 18.78 -23.30
CA ARG A 57 -6.30 17.50 -23.63
C ARG A 57 -5.57 17.49 -24.97
N ALA A 58 -5.95 18.37 -25.89
CA ALA A 58 -5.35 18.48 -27.23
C ALA A 58 -4.00 19.23 -27.22
N ASN A 59 -3.67 19.95 -26.15
CA ASN A 59 -2.41 20.69 -26.03
C ASN A 59 -1.25 19.72 -25.71
N PRO A 60 -0.17 19.69 -26.53
CA PRO A 60 1.00 18.84 -26.30
C PRO A 60 1.63 19.02 -24.91
N ASN A 61 1.64 20.24 -24.37
CA ASN A 61 2.22 20.52 -23.06
C ASN A 61 1.47 19.82 -21.92
N ILE A 62 0.14 19.73 -22.02
CA ILE A 62 -0.70 19.09 -21.01
C ILE A 62 -0.60 17.57 -21.09
N GLN A 63 -0.48 17.02 -22.31
CA GLN A 63 -0.18 15.59 -22.47
C GLN A 63 1.19 15.23 -21.88
N GLY A 64 2.19 16.10 -22.07
CA GLY A 64 3.51 15.96 -21.46
C GLY A 64 3.44 15.94 -19.93
N PHE A 65 2.70 16.89 -19.34
CA PHE A 65 2.47 16.94 -17.89
C PHE A 65 1.80 15.67 -17.36
N ILE A 66 0.73 15.20 -18.00
CA ILE A 66 0.01 13.98 -17.58
C ILE A 66 0.94 12.75 -17.65
N LYS A 67 1.69 12.59 -18.76
CA LYS A 67 2.69 11.52 -18.88
C LYS A 67 3.76 11.60 -17.79
N GLY A 68 4.24 12.81 -17.48
CA GLY A 68 5.17 13.05 -16.38
C GLY A 68 4.58 12.66 -15.02
N ALA A 69 3.31 12.98 -14.77
CA ALA A 69 2.61 12.59 -13.54
C ALA A 69 2.48 11.06 -13.41
N TYR A 70 2.17 10.35 -14.50
CA TYR A 70 2.18 8.89 -14.52
C TYR A 70 3.57 8.31 -14.23
N ALA A 71 4.61 8.86 -14.85
CA ALA A 71 5.99 8.45 -14.60
C ALA A 71 6.40 8.70 -13.14
N ALA A 72 6.01 9.84 -12.56
CA ALA A 72 6.24 10.16 -11.16
C ALA A 72 5.52 9.16 -10.23
N ALA A 73 4.26 8.81 -10.51
CA ALA A 73 3.52 7.83 -9.73
C ALA A 73 4.15 6.42 -9.78
N ILE A 74 4.65 5.99 -10.94
CA ILE A 74 5.38 4.72 -11.05
C ILE A 74 6.69 4.81 -10.25
N GLY A 75 7.41 5.93 -10.35
CA GLY A 75 8.64 6.18 -9.62
C GLY A 75 8.45 6.16 -8.10
N THR A 76 7.37 6.76 -7.58
CA THR A 76 7.08 6.74 -6.13
C THR A 76 6.74 5.34 -5.63
N ILE A 77 5.99 4.55 -6.41
CA ILE A 77 5.71 3.13 -6.10
C ILE A 77 7.03 2.34 -6.06
N LEU A 78 7.89 2.48 -7.08
CA LEU A 78 9.18 1.81 -7.11
C LEU A 78 10.08 2.23 -5.93
N GLY A 79 10.10 3.52 -5.59
CA GLY A 79 10.83 4.03 -4.43
C GLY A 79 10.33 3.42 -3.11
N ALA A 80 9.01 3.32 -2.93
CA ALA A 80 8.41 2.64 -1.79
C ALA A 80 8.78 1.14 -1.75
N CYS A 81 8.79 0.46 -2.90
CA CYS A 81 9.23 -0.93 -3.00
C CYS A 81 10.68 -1.12 -2.56
N VAL A 82 11.59 -0.22 -2.94
CA VAL A 82 13.00 -0.27 -2.50
C VAL A 82 13.11 -0.08 -0.99
N LEU A 83 12.39 0.91 -0.43
CA LEU A 83 12.38 1.16 1.01
C LEU A 83 11.88 -0.06 1.79
N LEU A 84 10.74 -0.62 1.39
CA LEU A 84 10.18 -1.82 2.00
C LEU A 84 11.10 -3.04 1.82
N GLY A 85 11.73 -3.18 0.65
CA GLY A 85 12.67 -4.26 0.37
C GLY A 85 13.89 -4.23 1.29
N LYS A 86 14.44 -3.06 1.59
CA LYS A 86 15.55 -2.92 2.55
C LYS A 86 15.19 -3.31 3.98
N ILE A 87 13.92 -3.12 4.36
CA ILE A 87 13.42 -3.51 5.69
C ILE A 87 13.07 -5.01 5.72
N ALA A 88 12.61 -5.55 4.59
CA ALA A 88 12.14 -6.93 4.49
C ALA A 88 13.27 -7.96 4.19
N ILE A 89 14.36 -7.55 3.54
CA ILE A 89 15.45 -8.42 3.10
C ILE A 89 16.70 -8.14 3.94
N GLY A 90 16.92 -8.95 4.97
CA GLY A 90 18.10 -8.87 5.83
C GLY A 90 19.09 -10.03 5.68
N ASP A 91 18.70 -11.12 5.02
CA ASP A 91 19.48 -12.36 4.97
C ASP A 91 19.43 -13.02 3.58
N TRP A 92 20.39 -13.90 3.28
CA TRP A 92 20.50 -14.58 1.99
C TRP A 92 19.25 -15.42 1.67
N LEU A 93 18.61 -16.03 2.67
CA LEU A 93 17.37 -16.78 2.48
C LEU A 93 16.19 -15.86 2.12
N THR A 94 16.06 -14.72 2.80
CA THR A 94 14.97 -13.75 2.48
C THR A 94 15.17 -13.12 1.11
N ALA A 95 16.42 -12.91 0.69
CA ALA A 95 16.75 -12.49 -0.67
C ALA A 95 16.35 -13.56 -1.71
N LEU A 96 16.59 -14.84 -1.42
CA LEU A 96 16.22 -15.95 -2.30
C LEU A 96 14.69 -16.12 -2.41
N VAL A 97 13.96 -15.98 -1.31
CA VAL A 97 12.48 -15.97 -1.31
C VAL A 97 11.94 -14.76 -2.07
N ALA A 98 12.55 -13.57 -1.91
CA ALA A 98 12.18 -12.38 -2.67
C ALA A 98 12.40 -12.58 -4.18
N ALA A 99 13.55 -13.10 -4.59
CA ALA A 99 13.85 -13.40 -5.99
C ALA A 99 12.91 -14.48 -6.56
N GLY A 100 12.69 -15.57 -5.81
CA GLY A 100 11.79 -16.66 -6.21
C GLY A 100 10.34 -16.19 -6.37
N SER A 101 9.83 -15.42 -5.42
CA SER A 101 8.49 -14.84 -5.50
C SER A 101 8.34 -13.87 -6.66
N LEU A 102 9.37 -13.06 -6.95
CA LEU A 102 9.38 -12.17 -8.11
C LEU A 102 9.29 -12.95 -9.43
N ILE A 103 10.11 -13.99 -9.59
CA ILE A 103 10.10 -14.85 -10.79
C ILE A 103 8.74 -15.53 -10.97
N VAL A 104 8.16 -16.05 -9.89
CA VAL A 104 6.83 -16.67 -9.91
C VAL A 104 5.76 -15.68 -10.33
N LEU A 105 5.79 -14.45 -9.81
CA LEU A 105 4.82 -13.41 -10.17
C LEU A 105 4.92 -13.00 -11.65
N PHE A 106 6.15 -12.96 -12.19
CA PHE A 106 6.39 -12.63 -13.60
C PHE A 106 6.01 -13.78 -14.56
N ARG A 107 6.18 -15.04 -14.13
CA ARG A 107 5.94 -16.21 -15.00
C ARG A 107 4.52 -16.76 -14.89
N TRP A 108 3.89 -16.66 -13.73
CA TRP A 108 2.57 -17.22 -13.46
C TRP A 108 1.63 -16.18 -12.86
N LYS A 109 0.40 -16.11 -13.38
CA LYS A 109 -0.69 -15.27 -12.84
C LYS A 109 -1.29 -15.89 -11.57
N VAL A 110 -0.46 -16.20 -10.58
CA VAL A 110 -0.90 -16.71 -9.28
C VAL A 110 -1.56 -15.59 -8.50
N SER A 111 -2.60 -15.89 -7.72
CA SER A 111 -3.24 -14.91 -6.85
C SER A 111 -2.24 -14.41 -5.79
N ASN A 112 -2.09 -13.08 -5.69
CA ASN A 112 -1.16 -12.45 -4.74
C ASN A 112 -1.34 -12.95 -3.29
N PRO A 113 -2.57 -13.13 -2.76
CA PRO A 113 -2.76 -13.63 -1.41
C PRO A 113 -2.21 -15.05 -1.21
N LEU A 114 -2.32 -15.91 -2.22
CA LEU A 114 -1.86 -17.29 -2.14
C LEU A 114 -0.32 -17.35 -2.18
N LEU A 115 0.31 -16.50 -2.99
CA LEU A 115 1.77 -16.36 -3.00
C LEU A 115 2.30 -15.90 -1.64
N VAL A 116 1.64 -14.90 -1.03
CA VAL A 116 2.00 -14.39 0.31
C VAL A 116 1.83 -15.48 1.37
N ALA A 117 0.75 -16.26 1.32
CA ALA A 117 0.55 -17.38 2.24
C ALA A 117 1.65 -18.44 2.10
N ALA A 118 2.03 -18.79 0.86
CA ALA A 118 3.07 -19.78 0.60
C ALA A 118 4.44 -19.31 1.10
N THR A 119 4.84 -18.07 0.82
CA THR A 119 6.13 -17.53 1.31
C THR A 119 6.14 -17.35 2.83
N ALA A 120 5.00 -17.02 3.44
CA ALA A 120 4.86 -16.94 4.89
C ALA A 120 5.06 -18.32 5.56
N ILE A 121 4.49 -19.39 4.99
CA ILE A 121 4.68 -20.76 5.51
C ILE A 121 6.15 -21.19 5.38
N ILE A 122 6.78 -20.91 4.24
CA ILE A 122 8.22 -21.18 4.03
C ILE A 122 9.06 -20.42 5.06
N GLY A 123 8.76 -19.15 5.28
CA GLY A 123 9.42 -18.32 6.29
C GLY A 123 9.25 -18.86 7.72
N LEU A 124 8.05 -19.32 8.08
CA LEU A 124 7.75 -19.86 9.41
C LEU A 124 8.54 -21.15 9.71
N ILE A 125 8.71 -22.01 8.70
CA ILE A 125 9.47 -23.27 8.83
C ILE A 125 10.98 -23.00 8.86
N ALA A 126 11.46 -22.00 8.13
CA ALA A 126 12.87 -21.62 8.11
C ALA A 126 13.32 -20.80 9.34
N PHE A 127 12.40 -20.05 9.96
CA PHE A 127 12.64 -19.22 11.14
C PHE A 127 13.34 -19.94 12.32
N PRO A 128 12.90 -21.13 12.76
CA PRO A 128 13.58 -21.85 13.85
C PRO A 128 15.00 -22.34 13.49
N LEU A 129 15.34 -22.43 12.20
CA LEU A 129 16.63 -22.94 11.73
C LEU A 129 17.71 -21.86 11.61
N LEU A 130 17.32 -20.60 11.36
CA LEU A 130 18.23 -19.51 10.99
C LEU A 130 18.49 -18.47 12.07
N LYS A 131 17.69 -18.43 13.15
CA LYS A 131 17.78 -17.43 14.25
C LYS A 131 18.25 -16.04 13.76
N PRO A 132 17.48 -15.38 12.88
CA PRO A 132 17.90 -14.12 12.28
C PRO A 132 17.94 -13.01 13.34
N GLU A 133 19.14 -12.67 13.80
CA GLU A 133 19.42 -11.60 14.78
C GLU A 133 18.90 -10.22 14.30
N TRP A 134 18.87 -10.00 12.98
CA TRP A 134 18.42 -8.74 12.35
C TRP A 134 16.93 -8.44 12.52
N VAL A 135 16.10 -9.43 12.89
CA VAL A 135 14.66 -9.24 13.13
C VAL A 135 14.40 -8.54 14.47
N PHE A 136 15.33 -8.64 15.43
CA PHE A 136 15.16 -8.11 16.79
C PHE A 136 15.83 -6.76 17.03
N VAL A 137 16.64 -6.27 16.09
CA VAL A 137 17.27 -4.95 16.19
C VAL A 137 16.26 -3.91 15.72
N LYS A 138 15.56 -3.29 16.69
CA LYS A 138 14.76 -2.08 16.51
C LYS A 138 15.60 -0.83 16.74
#